data_AF-A0A2H6G252-F1
#
_entry.id   AF-A0A2H6G252-F1
#
_cell.length_a   1.000
_cell.length_b   1.000
_cell.length_c   1.000
_cell.angle_alpha   90.00
_cell.angle_beta   90.00
_cell.angle_gamma   90.00
#
_symmetry.space_group_name_H-M   'P 1'
#
loop_
_entity.id
_entity.type
_entity.pdbx_description
1 polymer ?
#
loop_
_entity_poly.entity_id
_entity_poly.type
_entity_poly.pdbx_seq_one_letter_code
_entity_poly.pdbx_strand_id
1 'polypeptide(L)'
;MLSELDKISEKNEESIAVYARLWQFEMWLREMVYVELKSKKGKNWINFRKTKSTYEEDKKLQHMPTPDKSPVTYLTFPELTKLIKNNWNLFSAYLPPLKQWEAKLEEIVNIRNRVAHFRQGHRDDLDRVLQLLRDIDTGFWKFCTSYNNIHPVLPQENDPVTKKYVDPDPFAPKQISDNEWATFGHAPNDMLYIVSVNTIKRIWAEESETIDGVSGYIYDVNIHIRNKRQFNYSSFLLQTNSLHSEIIHILLDTFSTSIRVTLPAVLGSIRVIEIIDKLIHATENTMTISKMINADDLSVQKLSEEWPEYVLGPKNPLTFLSPDMPCSFFNVLKNG
;
A
#
# COMPACT_ATOMS: atom_id res chain seq x y z
N MET A 1 26.19 -0.51 1.56
CA MET A 1 25.79 0.25 0.36
C MET A 1 26.64 1.51 0.14
N LEU A 2 27.01 2.27 1.19
CA LEU A 2 27.98 3.39 1.06
C LEU A 2 29.35 2.97 0.46
N SER A 3 29.73 1.69 0.59
CA SER A 3 31.06 1.19 0.16
C SER A 3 31.35 1.16 -1.34
N GLU A 4 30.35 1.16 -2.22
CA GLU A 4 30.60 1.13 -3.68
C GLU A 4 30.56 2.52 -4.31
N LEU A 5 29.68 3.41 -3.83
CA LEU A 5 29.61 4.78 -4.33
C LEU A 5 30.93 5.51 -4.09
N ASP A 6 31.57 5.30 -2.94
CA ASP A 6 32.84 5.93 -2.60
C ASP A 6 34.03 5.47 -3.45
N LYS A 7 33.87 4.38 -4.21
CA LYS A 7 34.91 3.88 -5.13
C LYS A 7 34.84 4.52 -6.53
N ILE A 8 33.81 5.31 -6.82
CA ILE A 8 33.59 5.89 -8.16
C ILE A 8 34.17 7.30 -8.20
N SER A 9 35.24 7.51 -8.96
CA SER A 9 35.91 8.81 -9.11
C SER A 9 35.08 9.85 -9.84
N GLU A 10 34.26 9.42 -10.80
CA GLU A 10 33.44 10.28 -11.65
C GLU A 10 32.06 10.58 -11.03
N LYS A 11 31.82 10.18 -9.77
CA LYS A 11 30.51 10.36 -9.14
C LYS A 11 30.15 11.84 -9.07
N ASN A 12 28.96 12.16 -9.56
CA ASN A 12 28.33 13.45 -9.30
C ASN A 12 27.33 13.27 -8.17
N GLU A 13 27.72 13.64 -6.95
CA GLU A 13 26.91 13.47 -5.74
C GLU A 13 25.56 14.19 -5.83
N GLU A 14 25.54 15.38 -6.45
CA GLU A 14 24.32 16.15 -6.66
C GLU A 14 23.35 15.40 -7.58
N SER A 15 23.84 14.88 -8.71
CA SER A 15 23.00 14.10 -9.64
C SER A 15 22.49 12.80 -9.02
N ILE A 16 23.29 12.16 -8.16
CA ILE A 16 22.86 10.97 -7.38
C ILE A 16 21.76 11.37 -6.38
N ALA A 17 21.91 12.49 -5.68
CA ALA A 17 20.89 12.98 -4.75
C ALA A 17 19.58 13.33 -5.47
N VAL A 18 19.66 14.02 -6.62
CA VAL A 18 18.51 14.32 -7.48
C VAL A 18 17.84 13.03 -7.94
N TYR A 19 18.62 12.06 -8.44
CA TYR A 19 18.10 10.75 -8.84
C TYR A 19 17.35 10.07 -7.69
N ALA A 20 17.96 10.00 -6.50
CA ALA A 20 17.35 9.36 -5.34
C ALA A 20 16.04 10.03 -4.91
N ARG A 21 15.95 11.37 -4.96
CA ARG A 21 14.71 12.10 -4.65
C ARG A 21 13.64 11.94 -5.72
N LEU A 22 14.02 11.92 -7.00
CA LEU A 22 13.11 11.60 -8.10
C LEU A 22 12.58 10.17 -8.00
N TRP A 23 13.45 9.21 -7.65
CA TRP A 23 13.06 7.82 -7.40
C TRP A 23 12.04 7.74 -6.27
N GLN A 24 12.33 8.37 -5.12
CA GLN A 24 11.40 8.44 -3.99
C GLN A 24 10.05 9.02 -4.41
N PHE A 25 10.05 10.14 -5.13
CA PHE A 25 8.84 10.79 -5.62
C PHE A 25 8.03 9.87 -6.54
N GLU A 26 8.68 9.29 -7.56
CA GLU A 26 8.02 8.48 -8.58
C GLU A 26 7.47 7.17 -8.01
N MET A 27 8.20 6.52 -7.11
CA MET A 27 7.72 5.32 -6.40
C MET A 27 6.44 5.59 -5.61
N TRP A 28 6.44 6.67 -4.82
CA TRP A 28 5.26 7.04 -4.04
C TRP A 28 4.08 7.48 -4.92
N LEU A 29 4.36 8.16 -6.04
CA LEU A 29 3.32 8.53 -6.99
C LEU A 29 2.66 7.28 -7.63
N ARG A 30 3.45 6.25 -7.94
CA ARG A 30 2.94 4.96 -8.42
C ARG A 30 2.09 4.25 -7.36
N GLU A 31 2.54 4.27 -6.10
CA GLU A 31 1.82 3.69 -4.96
C GLU A 31 0.44 4.35 -4.75
N MET A 32 0.39 5.69 -4.80
CA MET A 32 -0.86 6.43 -4.73
C MET A 32 -1.80 6.08 -5.90
N VAL A 33 -1.28 6.03 -7.12
CA VAL A 33 -2.07 5.65 -8.30
C VAL A 33 -2.58 4.22 -8.18
N TYR A 34 -1.76 3.30 -7.70
CA TYR A 34 -2.12 1.90 -7.48
C TYR A 34 -3.31 1.79 -6.51
N VAL A 35 -3.20 2.35 -5.31
CA VAL A 35 -4.24 2.30 -4.29
C VAL A 35 -5.53 2.93 -4.77
N GLU A 36 -5.48 4.15 -5.29
CA GLU A 36 -6.69 4.90 -5.62
C GLU A 36 -7.45 4.28 -6.81
N LEU A 37 -6.74 3.82 -7.85
CA LEU A 37 -7.38 3.14 -8.97
C LEU A 37 -7.90 1.75 -8.59
N LYS A 38 -7.16 0.98 -7.79
CA LYS A 38 -7.60 -0.36 -7.37
C LYS A 38 -8.79 -0.30 -6.43
N SER A 39 -8.85 0.71 -5.56
CA SER A 39 -10.04 1.02 -4.74
C SER A 39 -11.24 1.46 -5.59
N LYS A 40 -11.01 2.16 -6.70
CA LYS A 40 -12.08 2.60 -7.61
C LYS A 40 -12.68 1.46 -8.44
N LYS A 41 -11.82 0.60 -9.01
CA LYS A 41 -12.16 -0.28 -10.13
C LYS A 41 -11.87 -1.77 -9.87
N GLY A 42 -11.32 -2.12 -8.72
CA GLY A 42 -11.02 -3.51 -8.34
C GLY A 42 -10.03 -4.15 -9.32
N LYS A 43 -10.33 -5.38 -9.77
CA LYS A 43 -9.48 -6.14 -10.70
C LYS A 43 -9.21 -5.43 -12.04
N ASN A 44 -10.13 -4.57 -12.49
CA ASN A 44 -10.06 -3.88 -13.80
C ASN A 44 -9.44 -2.47 -13.70
N TRP A 45 -8.61 -2.24 -12.69
CA TRP A 45 -8.13 -0.89 -12.34
C TRP A 45 -7.22 -0.24 -13.37
N ILE A 46 -6.54 -1.02 -14.19
CA ILE A 46 -5.71 -0.51 -15.27
C ILE A 46 -5.80 -1.39 -16.52
N ASN A 47 -5.89 -0.76 -17.68
CA ASN A 47 -5.90 -1.44 -18.97
C ASN A 47 -4.49 -1.45 -19.56
N PHE A 48 -3.89 -2.63 -19.58
CA PHE A 48 -2.48 -2.87 -19.86
C PHE A 48 -2.09 -2.89 -21.34
N ARG A 49 -3.02 -2.62 -22.26
CA ARG A 49 -2.74 -2.85 -23.70
C ARG A 49 -1.47 -2.17 -24.22
N LYS A 50 -1.00 -1.09 -23.58
CA LYS A 50 0.23 -0.37 -23.95
C LYS A 50 1.51 -0.86 -23.27
N THR A 51 1.44 -1.32 -22.02
CA THR A 51 2.62 -1.80 -21.27
C THR A 51 2.78 -3.31 -21.30
N LYS A 52 1.83 -4.03 -21.89
CA LYS A 52 1.83 -5.50 -21.98
C LYS A 52 3.10 -6.03 -22.64
N SER A 53 3.57 -5.41 -23.73
CA SER A 53 4.79 -5.86 -24.41
C SER A 53 6.02 -5.72 -23.50
N THR A 54 6.20 -4.57 -22.85
CA THR A 54 7.32 -4.33 -21.93
C THR A 54 7.30 -5.27 -20.73
N TYR A 55 6.12 -5.49 -20.15
CA TYR A 55 5.94 -6.47 -19.08
C TYR A 55 6.29 -7.89 -19.53
N GLU A 56 5.76 -8.33 -20.68
CA GLU A 56 6.03 -9.68 -21.20
C GLU A 56 7.50 -9.86 -21.63
N GLU A 57 8.15 -8.82 -22.14
CA GLU A 57 9.57 -8.81 -22.46
C GLU A 57 10.43 -8.93 -21.20
N ASP A 58 10.14 -8.13 -20.16
CA ASP A 58 10.81 -8.21 -18.86
C ASP A 58 10.67 -9.60 -18.23
N LYS A 59 9.46 -10.17 -18.21
CA LYS A 59 9.21 -11.50 -17.64
C LYS A 59 9.80 -12.66 -18.45
N LYS A 60 10.22 -12.43 -19.70
CA LYS A 60 11.01 -13.43 -20.47
C LYS A 60 12.47 -13.49 -20.01
N LEU A 61 12.99 -12.45 -19.35
CA LEU A 61 14.37 -12.40 -18.86
C LEU A 61 14.55 -13.20 -17.57
N GLN A 62 14.46 -14.53 -17.69
CA GLN A 62 14.56 -15.45 -16.53
C GLN A 62 15.88 -15.35 -15.75
N HIS A 63 16.94 -14.81 -16.36
CA HIS A 63 18.27 -14.63 -15.75
C HIS A 63 18.41 -13.32 -14.96
N MET A 64 17.45 -12.40 -15.07
CA MET A 64 17.43 -11.13 -14.31
C MET A 64 15.99 -10.83 -13.83
N PRO A 65 15.40 -11.73 -13.00
CA PRO A 65 14.03 -11.55 -12.56
C PRO A 65 13.89 -10.35 -11.61
N THR A 66 12.89 -9.51 -11.86
CA THR A 66 12.46 -8.44 -10.97
C THR A 66 11.21 -8.86 -10.18
N PRO A 67 11.08 -8.45 -8.92
CA PRO A 67 9.89 -8.74 -8.11
C PRO A 67 8.64 -8.01 -8.60
N ASP A 68 8.81 -6.89 -9.32
CA ASP A 68 7.73 -6.04 -9.84
C ASP A 68 6.72 -6.83 -10.67
N LYS A 69 5.45 -6.80 -10.30
CA LYS A 69 4.36 -7.40 -11.09
C LYS A 69 3.23 -6.43 -11.35
N SER A 70 3.23 -5.26 -10.71
CA SER A 70 2.19 -4.27 -10.92
C SER A 70 2.38 -3.58 -12.26
N PRO A 71 1.27 -3.26 -12.93
CA PRO A 71 1.25 -2.66 -14.26
C PRO A 71 1.76 -1.23 -14.22
N VAL A 72 1.49 -0.57 -13.10
CA VAL A 72 1.85 0.80 -12.85
C VAL A 72 3.37 0.93 -12.88
N THR A 73 4.12 -0.09 -12.48
CA THR A 73 5.59 -0.09 -12.45
C THR A 73 6.21 0.04 -13.83
N TYR A 74 5.52 -0.47 -14.86
CA TYR A 74 5.97 -0.41 -16.25
C TYR A 74 5.50 0.85 -17.01
N LEU A 75 4.74 1.74 -16.37
CA LEU A 75 4.38 3.02 -16.98
C LEU A 75 5.60 3.94 -17.03
N THR A 76 5.78 4.66 -18.13
CA THR A 76 6.70 5.79 -18.15
C THR A 76 6.17 6.94 -17.28
N PHE A 77 7.06 7.82 -16.80
CA PHE A 77 6.64 8.97 -16.01
C PHE A 77 5.58 9.86 -16.71
N PRO A 78 5.67 10.17 -18.03
CA PRO A 78 4.60 10.88 -18.73
C PRO A 78 3.27 10.13 -18.81
N GLU A 79 3.29 8.79 -18.87
CA GLU A 79 2.07 7.99 -18.83
C GLU A 79 1.43 8.01 -17.44
N LEU A 80 2.25 7.96 -16.39
CA LEU A 80 1.81 8.08 -15.00
C LEU A 80 1.14 9.45 -14.74
N THR A 81 1.76 10.55 -15.18
CA THR A 81 1.19 11.89 -15.01
C THR A 81 -0.11 12.06 -15.81
N LYS A 82 -0.17 11.51 -17.03
CA LYS A 82 -1.40 11.48 -17.83
C LYS A 82 -2.50 10.65 -17.16
N LEU A 83 -2.16 9.52 -16.55
CA LEU A 83 -3.11 8.68 -15.82
C LEU A 83 -3.71 9.42 -14.63
N ILE A 84 -2.89 10.15 -13.87
CA ILE A 84 -3.34 11.02 -12.76
C ILE A 84 -4.28 12.11 -13.28
N LYS A 85 -3.88 12.83 -14.33
CA LYS A 85 -4.70 13.89 -14.94
C LYS A 85 -6.08 13.38 -15.38
N ASN A 86 -6.12 12.21 -16.01
CA ASN A 86 -7.37 11.61 -16.50
C ASN A 86 -8.30 11.12 -15.37
N ASN A 87 -7.79 10.95 -14.15
CA ASN A 87 -8.56 10.52 -12.98
C ASN A 87 -8.39 11.54 -11.83
N TRP A 88 -8.31 12.84 -12.17
CA TRP A 88 -7.92 13.90 -11.23
C TRP A 88 -8.80 13.96 -9.97
N ASN A 89 -10.08 13.63 -10.09
CA ASN A 89 -11.00 13.57 -8.97
C ASN A 89 -10.50 12.66 -7.82
N LEU A 90 -9.77 11.58 -8.14
CA LEU A 90 -9.21 10.67 -7.14
C LEU A 90 -8.01 11.28 -6.38
N PHE A 91 -7.31 12.23 -7.00
CA PHE A 91 -6.03 12.77 -6.51
C PHE A 91 -6.12 14.20 -5.98
N SER A 92 -7.16 14.93 -6.37
CA SER A 92 -7.35 16.34 -6.03
C SER A 92 -7.37 16.65 -4.53
N ALA A 93 -7.68 15.65 -3.69
CA ALA A 93 -7.67 15.78 -2.24
C ALA A 93 -6.27 15.68 -1.59
N TYR A 94 -5.28 15.22 -2.35
CA TYR A 94 -3.90 14.99 -1.91
C TYR A 94 -2.91 15.90 -2.63
N LEU A 95 -3.11 16.17 -3.92
CA LEU A 95 -2.17 16.92 -4.75
C LEU A 95 -2.55 18.41 -4.86
N PRO A 96 -1.58 19.30 -5.18
CA PRO A 96 -1.85 20.70 -5.46
C PRO A 96 -2.88 20.89 -6.58
N PRO A 97 -3.55 22.06 -6.68
CA PRO A 97 -4.48 22.35 -7.76
C PRO A 97 -3.92 22.02 -9.14
N LEU A 98 -4.73 21.42 -10.01
CA LEU A 98 -4.29 20.80 -11.28
C LEU A 98 -3.33 21.68 -12.10
N LYS A 99 -3.64 22.98 -12.26
CA LYS A 99 -2.79 23.91 -13.01
C LYS A 99 -1.39 24.07 -12.39
N GLN A 100 -1.31 24.17 -11.06
CA GLN A 100 -0.05 24.28 -10.34
C GLN A 100 0.72 22.97 -10.38
N TRP A 101 0.00 21.85 -10.27
CA TRP A 101 0.56 20.51 -10.39
C TRP A 101 1.19 20.28 -11.78
N GLU A 102 0.47 20.62 -12.86
CA GLU A 102 0.99 20.49 -14.23
C GLU A 102 2.23 21.33 -14.47
N ALA A 103 2.23 22.59 -14.02
CA ALA A 103 3.38 23.48 -14.15
C ALA A 103 4.63 22.94 -13.42
N LYS A 104 4.46 22.43 -12.19
CA LYS A 104 5.56 21.81 -11.43
C LYS A 104 6.05 20.53 -12.08
N LEU A 105 5.15 19.70 -12.59
CA LEU A 105 5.52 18.46 -13.27
C LEU A 105 6.33 18.72 -14.54
N GLU A 106 6.02 19.76 -15.31
CA GLU A 106 6.79 20.11 -16.51
C GLU A 106 8.27 20.41 -16.19
N GLU A 107 8.51 21.17 -15.12
CA GLU A 107 9.86 21.43 -14.61
C GLU A 107 10.57 20.12 -14.20
N ILE A 108 9.87 19.27 -13.47
CA ILE A 108 10.41 18.00 -12.94
C ILE A 108 10.69 16.99 -14.06
N VAL A 109 9.87 16.96 -15.12
CA VAL A 109 10.15 16.16 -16.33
C VAL A 109 11.50 16.56 -16.94
N ASN A 110 11.78 17.86 -17.02
CA ASN A 110 13.05 18.35 -17.58
C ASN A 110 14.25 17.94 -16.71
N ILE A 111 14.12 18.03 -15.39
CA ILE A 111 15.16 17.57 -14.44
C ILE A 111 15.38 16.06 -14.58
N ARG A 112 14.29 15.28 -14.53
CA ARG A 112 14.32 13.81 -14.67
C ARG A 112 14.96 13.38 -15.98
N ASN A 113 14.65 14.06 -17.09
CA ASN A 113 15.25 13.77 -18.39
C ASN A 113 16.74 14.13 -18.48
N ARG A 114 17.25 15.06 -17.66
CA ARG A 114 18.72 15.27 -17.58
C ARG A 114 19.38 14.09 -16.89
N VAL A 115 18.88 13.73 -15.71
CA VAL A 115 19.41 12.63 -14.89
C VAL A 115 19.34 11.30 -15.63
N ALA A 116 18.20 10.97 -16.25
CA ALA A 116 18.02 9.70 -16.98
C ALA A 116 18.90 9.55 -18.23
N HIS A 117 19.41 10.66 -18.77
CA HIS A 117 20.33 10.67 -19.91
C HIS A 117 21.78 10.96 -19.49
N PHE A 118 22.10 10.83 -18.19
CA PHE A 118 23.44 11.07 -17.64
C PHE A 118 24.03 12.43 -18.03
N ARG A 119 23.16 13.44 -18.20
CA ARG A 119 23.59 14.82 -18.51
C ARG A 119 23.85 15.57 -17.23
N GLN A 120 24.76 16.55 -17.29
CA GLN A 120 25.00 17.45 -16.18
C GLN A 120 23.71 18.22 -15.83
N GLY A 121 23.32 18.14 -14.55
CA GLY A 121 22.17 18.87 -14.01
C GLY A 121 22.43 20.38 -13.91
N HIS A 122 21.36 21.13 -13.73
CA HIS A 122 21.47 22.52 -13.28
C HIS A 122 21.72 22.53 -11.77
N ARG A 123 22.52 23.48 -11.28
CA ARG A 123 22.83 23.67 -9.85
C ARG A 123 21.63 23.89 -8.90
N ASP A 124 20.44 24.07 -9.46
CA ASP A 124 19.19 24.31 -8.69
C ASP A 124 18.23 23.12 -8.82
N ASP A 125 18.63 22.04 -9.52
CA ASP A 125 17.76 20.90 -9.78
C ASP A 125 17.36 20.19 -8.49
N LEU A 126 18.31 20.04 -7.56
CA LEU A 126 18.02 19.44 -6.26
C LEU A 126 17.01 20.29 -5.48
N ASP A 127 17.21 21.60 -5.41
CA ASP A 127 16.31 22.51 -4.68
C ASP A 127 14.90 22.52 -5.25
N ARG A 128 14.76 22.48 -6.58
CA ARG A 128 13.45 22.36 -7.26
C ARG A 128 12.73 21.06 -6.90
N VAL A 129 13.45 19.93 -6.90
CA VAL A 129 12.88 18.64 -6.50
C VAL A 129 12.48 18.66 -5.02
N LEU A 130 13.33 19.19 -4.14
CA LEU A 130 13.03 19.32 -2.72
C LEU A 130 11.82 20.24 -2.48
N GLN A 131 11.69 21.33 -3.24
CA GLN A 131 10.53 22.20 -3.19
C GLN A 131 9.24 21.46 -3.56
N LEU A 132 9.24 20.71 -4.67
CA LEU A 132 8.11 19.86 -5.04
C LEU A 132 7.74 18.91 -3.89
N LEU A 133 8.73 18.20 -3.33
CA LEU A 133 8.51 17.24 -2.26
C LEU A 133 7.90 17.88 -1.01
N ARG A 134 8.35 19.09 -0.62
CA ARG A 134 7.73 19.87 0.47
C ARG A 134 6.27 20.21 0.17
N ASP A 135 5.98 20.61 -1.06
CA ASP A 135 4.64 21.07 -1.45
C ASP A 135 3.61 19.93 -1.49
N ILE A 136 4.06 18.68 -1.67
CA ILE A 136 3.20 17.49 -1.70
C ILE A 136 3.29 16.64 -0.42
N ASP A 137 4.17 16.99 0.52
CA ASP A 137 4.46 16.21 1.73
C ASP A 137 3.19 15.92 2.55
N THR A 138 2.41 16.96 2.85
CA THR A 138 1.12 16.84 3.55
C THR A 138 0.10 16.01 2.76
N GLY A 139 0.15 16.08 1.43
CA GLY A 139 -0.69 15.28 0.55
C GLY A 139 -0.44 13.78 0.69
N PHE A 140 0.83 13.38 0.68
CA PHE A 140 1.24 11.99 0.86
C PHE A 140 1.02 11.49 2.29
N TRP A 141 1.29 12.33 3.30
CA TRP A 141 0.93 12.02 4.68
C TRP A 141 -0.58 11.75 4.80
N LYS A 142 -1.42 12.61 4.23
CA LYS A 142 -2.89 12.44 4.23
C LYS A 142 -3.32 11.17 3.48
N PHE A 143 -2.69 10.85 2.36
CA PHE A 143 -2.94 9.63 1.59
C PHE A 143 -2.67 8.35 2.39
N CYS A 144 -1.52 8.30 3.09
CA CYS A 144 -1.15 7.14 3.90
C CYS A 144 -2.00 7.04 5.17
N THR A 145 -2.20 8.14 5.89
CA THR A 145 -3.01 8.15 7.11
C THR A 145 -4.48 7.84 6.84
N SER A 146 -5.04 8.27 5.70
CA SER A 146 -6.40 7.87 5.30
C SER A 146 -6.49 6.40 4.89
N TYR A 147 -5.38 5.77 4.49
CA TYR A 147 -5.30 4.32 4.25
C TYR A 147 -5.29 3.49 5.55
N ASN A 148 -4.80 4.09 6.62
CA ASN A 148 -4.75 3.47 7.95
C ASN A 148 -5.89 3.94 8.87
N ASN A 149 -6.81 4.77 8.36
CA ASN A 149 -7.99 5.21 9.09
C ASN A 149 -9.09 4.15 8.99
N ILE A 150 -8.95 3.11 9.82
CA ILE A 150 -9.80 1.93 9.85
C ILE A 150 -11.04 2.21 10.71
N HIS A 151 -12.22 1.88 10.19
CA HIS A 151 -13.51 2.06 10.86
C HIS A 151 -14.26 0.72 10.93
N PRO A 152 -14.81 0.35 12.11
CA PRO A 152 -15.72 -0.79 12.20
C PRO A 152 -17.02 -0.48 11.46
N VAL A 153 -17.66 -1.52 10.91
CA VAL A 153 -19.03 -1.42 10.38
C VAL A 153 -20.00 -1.65 11.53
N LEU A 154 -20.85 -0.66 11.80
CA LEU A 154 -21.78 -0.68 12.93
C LEU A 154 -23.21 -0.37 12.46
N PRO A 155 -24.22 -1.17 12.85
CA PRO A 155 -24.11 -2.57 13.27
C PRO A 155 -23.43 -3.46 12.21
N GLN A 156 -22.71 -4.50 12.65
CA GLN A 156 -22.09 -5.48 11.75
C GLN A 156 -23.11 -6.24 10.89
N GLU A 157 -24.36 -6.33 11.34
CA GLU A 157 -25.43 -6.98 10.59
C GLU A 157 -25.79 -6.25 9.28
N ASN A 158 -25.40 -4.98 9.14
CA ASN A 158 -25.71 -4.16 7.97
C ASN A 158 -24.81 -4.48 6.77
N ASP A 159 -23.71 -5.22 6.96
CA ASP A 159 -22.80 -5.59 5.89
C ASP A 159 -22.58 -7.11 5.85
N PRO A 160 -22.81 -7.78 4.69
CA PRO A 160 -22.71 -9.23 4.59
C PRO A 160 -21.34 -9.79 4.94
N VAL A 161 -20.27 -9.04 4.69
CA VAL A 161 -18.90 -9.49 4.98
C VAL A 161 -18.67 -9.44 6.48
N THR A 162 -18.90 -8.29 7.12
CA THR A 162 -18.67 -8.16 8.56
C THR A 162 -19.58 -9.08 9.36
N LYS A 163 -20.85 -9.24 8.96
CA LYS A 163 -21.79 -10.20 9.55
C LYS A 163 -21.26 -11.63 9.59
N LYS A 164 -20.59 -12.10 8.53
CA LYS A 164 -20.04 -13.46 8.46
C LYS A 164 -18.88 -13.68 9.44
N TYR A 165 -18.08 -12.64 9.69
CA TYR A 165 -16.87 -12.73 10.50
C TYR A 165 -17.01 -12.13 11.90
N VAL A 166 -18.25 -11.97 12.41
CA VAL A 166 -18.49 -11.58 13.81
C VAL A 166 -18.02 -12.65 14.78
N ASP A 167 -18.36 -13.93 14.56
CA ASP A 167 -18.01 -15.01 15.49
C ASP A 167 -16.50 -15.28 15.61
N PRO A 168 -15.72 -15.24 14.51
CA PRO A 168 -14.25 -15.31 14.56
C PRO A 168 -13.56 -14.08 15.19
N ASP A 169 -14.30 -13.03 15.54
CA ASP A 169 -13.81 -11.85 16.23
C ASP A 169 -14.39 -11.73 17.66
N PRO A 170 -13.71 -12.27 18.69
CA PRO A 170 -14.19 -12.17 20.06
C PRO A 170 -14.22 -10.72 20.58
N PHE A 171 -13.61 -9.77 19.85
CA PHE A 171 -13.55 -8.35 20.17
C PHE A 171 -14.39 -7.49 19.22
N ALA A 172 -15.26 -8.09 18.39
CA ALA A 172 -16.21 -7.35 17.57
C ALA A 172 -17.00 -6.34 18.44
N PRO A 173 -17.18 -5.09 17.99
CA PRO A 173 -17.96 -4.10 18.72
C PRO A 173 -19.36 -4.61 19.09
N LYS A 174 -19.78 -4.38 20.34
CA LYS A 174 -21.12 -4.75 20.82
C LYS A 174 -21.88 -3.50 21.21
N GLN A 175 -23.17 -3.47 20.87
CA GLN A 175 -24.04 -2.36 21.25
C GLN A 175 -24.27 -2.39 22.76
N ILE A 176 -24.04 -1.27 23.43
CA ILE A 176 -24.26 -1.11 24.87
C ILE A 176 -25.47 -0.22 25.18
N SER A 177 -25.81 0.69 24.27
CA SER A 177 -27.00 1.53 24.32
C SER A 177 -27.37 2.02 22.91
N ASP A 178 -28.42 2.83 22.78
CA ASP A 178 -28.83 3.39 21.49
C ASP A 178 -27.70 4.19 20.85
N ASN A 179 -27.21 3.72 19.69
CA ASN A 179 -26.07 4.27 18.96
C ASN A 179 -24.73 4.32 19.73
N GLU A 180 -24.59 3.60 20.85
CA GLU A 180 -23.31 3.46 21.56
C GLU A 180 -22.78 2.03 21.48
N TRP A 181 -21.50 1.93 21.13
CA TRP A 181 -20.82 0.67 20.89
C TRP A 181 -19.52 0.62 21.68
N ALA A 182 -19.20 -0.55 22.22
CA ALA A 182 -17.95 -0.80 22.92
C ALA A 182 -17.32 -2.11 22.47
N THR A 183 -15.98 -2.16 22.48
CA THR A 183 -15.20 -3.35 22.17
C THR A 183 -14.79 -4.03 23.47
N PHE A 184 -15.37 -5.20 23.75
CA PHE A 184 -15.02 -6.02 24.91
C PHE A 184 -15.34 -7.48 24.65
N GLY A 185 -14.52 -8.36 25.20
CA GLY A 185 -14.68 -9.78 25.07
C GLY A 185 -13.51 -10.55 25.65
N HIS A 186 -13.61 -11.87 25.56
CA HIS A 186 -12.56 -12.79 25.95
C HIS A 186 -12.36 -13.79 24.82
N ALA A 187 -11.12 -13.91 24.35
CA ALA A 187 -10.77 -14.85 23.30
C ALA A 187 -10.46 -16.22 23.94
N PRO A 188 -11.22 -17.29 23.64
CA PRO A 188 -11.03 -18.62 24.22
C PRO A 188 -9.59 -19.13 24.14
N ASN A 189 -9.13 -19.89 25.12
CA ASN A 189 -7.73 -20.35 25.18
C ASN A 189 -7.35 -21.29 24.02
N ASP A 190 -8.30 -22.01 23.45
CA ASP A 190 -8.14 -22.92 22.32
C ASP A 190 -8.20 -22.21 20.95
N MET A 191 -8.69 -20.97 20.91
CA MET A 191 -8.77 -20.18 19.69
C MET A 191 -7.37 -19.83 19.16
N LEU A 192 -7.03 -20.41 18.00
CA LEU A 192 -5.71 -20.31 17.39
C LEU A 192 -5.45 -19.00 16.66
N TYR A 193 -6.49 -18.38 16.12
CA TYR A 193 -6.41 -17.10 15.42
C TYR A 193 -7.70 -16.30 15.60
N ILE A 194 -7.62 -14.99 15.39
CA ILE A 194 -8.74 -14.06 15.37
C ILE A 194 -8.82 -13.46 13.97
N VAL A 195 -10.02 -13.34 13.41
CA VAL A 195 -10.26 -12.66 12.14
C VAL A 195 -11.14 -11.45 12.41
N SER A 196 -10.61 -10.26 12.19
CA SER A 196 -11.38 -9.01 12.28
C SER A 196 -11.55 -8.41 10.88
N VAL A 197 -12.76 -7.91 10.60
CA VAL A 197 -13.07 -7.25 9.33
C VAL A 197 -13.60 -5.86 9.61
N ASN A 198 -12.89 -4.86 9.13
CA ASN A 198 -13.22 -3.46 9.22
C ASN A 198 -13.26 -2.84 7.82
N THR A 199 -13.43 -1.52 7.76
CA THR A 199 -13.49 -0.78 6.50
C THR A 199 -12.60 0.43 6.49
N ILE A 200 -12.17 0.81 5.30
CA ILE A 200 -11.48 2.07 5.03
C ILE A 200 -12.22 2.77 3.91
N LYS A 201 -12.48 4.06 4.08
CA LYS A 201 -13.06 4.92 3.05
C LYS A 201 -12.00 5.83 2.44
N ARG A 202 -11.84 5.80 1.11
CA ARG A 202 -10.97 6.73 0.40
C ARG A 202 -11.59 8.13 0.40
N ILE A 203 -10.75 9.17 0.43
CA ILE A 203 -11.21 10.55 0.66
C ILE A 203 -12.13 11.08 -0.46
N TRP A 204 -11.89 10.63 -1.70
CA TRP A 204 -12.72 11.01 -2.85
C TRP A 204 -14.01 10.19 -2.95
N ALA A 205 -14.19 9.15 -2.13
CA ALA A 205 -15.35 8.27 -2.21
C ALA A 205 -16.60 8.99 -1.72
N GLU A 206 -17.70 8.80 -2.44
CA GLU A 206 -19.00 9.31 -2.04
C GLU A 206 -19.48 8.60 -0.77
N GLU A 207 -20.26 9.27 0.07
CA GLU A 207 -20.95 8.60 1.18
C GLU A 207 -21.94 7.57 0.63
N SER A 208 -21.99 6.41 1.27
CA SER A 208 -22.89 5.32 0.91
C SER A 208 -23.42 4.66 2.17
N GLU A 209 -24.69 4.29 2.15
CA GLU A 209 -25.35 3.52 3.21
C GLU A 209 -24.86 2.07 3.25
N THR A 210 -24.42 1.54 2.10
CA THR A 210 -23.85 0.18 1.98
C THR A 210 -22.38 0.24 1.57
N ILE A 211 -21.62 -0.78 1.96
CA ILE A 211 -20.20 -0.93 1.58
C ILE A 211 -20.07 -1.90 0.40
N ASP A 212 -20.92 -2.93 0.35
CA ASP A 212 -20.91 -3.95 -0.69
C ASP A 212 -20.95 -3.36 -2.11
N GLY A 213 -19.94 -3.68 -2.91
CA GLY A 213 -19.84 -3.24 -4.31
C GLY A 213 -19.46 -1.77 -4.49
N VAL A 214 -19.26 -1.01 -3.40
CA VAL A 214 -19.08 0.45 -3.49
C VAL A 214 -17.65 0.83 -3.82
N SER A 215 -17.54 1.76 -4.76
CA SER A 215 -16.27 2.28 -5.26
C SER A 215 -15.60 3.19 -4.23
N GLY A 216 -14.33 2.94 -3.90
CA GLY A 216 -13.57 3.74 -2.93
C GLY A 216 -13.72 3.30 -1.48
N TYR A 217 -14.51 2.26 -1.20
CA TYR A 217 -14.46 1.53 0.06
C TYR A 217 -13.53 0.32 -0.07
N ILE A 218 -12.86 -0.01 1.02
CA ILE A 218 -11.93 -1.13 1.15
C ILE A 218 -12.32 -1.92 2.39
N TYR A 219 -12.42 -3.24 2.27
CA TYR A 219 -12.45 -4.13 3.42
C TYR A 219 -11.03 -4.32 3.95
N ASP A 220 -10.86 -4.09 5.24
CA ASP A 220 -9.64 -4.29 5.98
C ASP A 220 -9.75 -5.57 6.81
N VAL A 221 -9.01 -6.60 6.41
CA VAL A 221 -9.08 -7.92 7.02
C VAL A 221 -7.80 -8.17 7.80
N ASN A 222 -7.89 -8.31 9.12
CA ASN A 222 -6.74 -8.63 9.95
C ASN A 222 -6.91 -10.02 10.56
N ILE A 223 -5.96 -10.91 10.26
CA ILE A 223 -5.86 -12.24 10.85
C ILE A 223 -4.71 -12.25 11.85
N HIS A 224 -5.02 -12.38 13.13
CA HIS A 224 -4.05 -12.40 14.22
C HIS A 224 -3.92 -13.81 14.83
N ILE A 225 -2.74 -14.40 14.77
CA ILE A 225 -2.41 -15.70 15.35
C ILE A 225 -2.18 -15.56 16.86
N ARG A 226 -2.65 -16.56 17.61
CA ARG A 226 -2.52 -16.66 19.06
C ARG A 226 -1.72 -17.88 19.50
N ASN A 227 -1.56 -18.05 20.81
CA ASN A 227 -1.03 -19.26 21.44
C ASN A 227 0.40 -19.64 21.05
N LYS A 228 1.33 -18.65 21.06
CA LYS A 228 2.76 -18.83 20.75
C LYS A 228 2.98 -19.47 19.37
N ARG A 229 2.16 -19.09 18.41
CA ARG A 229 2.32 -19.45 17.00
C ARG A 229 2.61 -18.20 16.18
N GLN A 230 3.08 -18.41 14.95
CA GLN A 230 3.41 -17.35 14.01
C GLN A 230 3.13 -17.82 12.57
N PHE A 231 2.96 -16.88 11.66
CA PHE A 231 2.87 -17.13 10.23
C PHE A 231 4.22 -17.60 9.70
N ASN A 232 4.20 -18.63 8.85
CA ASN A 232 5.22 -18.77 7.81
C ASN A 232 4.81 -17.93 6.60
N TYR A 233 5.22 -16.66 6.58
CA TYR A 233 4.83 -15.72 5.52
C TYR A 233 5.20 -16.20 4.12
N SER A 234 6.37 -16.80 3.92
CA SER A 234 6.76 -17.33 2.61
C SER A 234 5.78 -18.40 2.12
N SER A 235 5.40 -19.34 2.98
CA SER A 235 4.40 -20.35 2.64
C SER A 235 3.01 -19.76 2.45
N PHE A 236 2.60 -18.79 3.26
CA PHE A 236 1.32 -18.11 3.14
C PHE A 236 1.19 -17.39 1.80
N LEU A 237 2.18 -16.60 1.42
CA LEU A 237 2.21 -15.84 0.17
C LEU A 237 2.24 -16.76 -1.05
N LEU A 238 2.93 -17.90 -0.98
CA LEU A 238 2.91 -18.91 -2.04
C LEU A 238 1.53 -19.56 -2.21
N GLN A 239 0.87 -19.95 -1.11
CA GLN A 239 -0.46 -20.57 -1.14
C GLN A 239 -1.55 -19.61 -1.61
N THR A 240 -1.43 -18.32 -1.29
CA THR A 240 -2.43 -17.28 -1.61
C THR A 240 -2.16 -16.54 -2.92
N ASN A 241 -1.08 -16.87 -3.64
CA ASN A 241 -0.64 -16.19 -4.87
C ASN A 241 -1.73 -16.05 -5.94
N SER A 242 -2.64 -17.02 -6.06
CA SER A 242 -3.76 -16.98 -7.00
C SER A 242 -4.76 -15.84 -6.73
N LEU A 243 -4.79 -15.31 -5.51
CA LEU A 243 -5.73 -14.27 -5.05
C LEU A 243 -5.16 -12.86 -5.17
N HIS A 244 -3.83 -12.72 -5.28
CA HIS A 244 -3.14 -11.43 -5.17
C HIS A 244 -3.59 -10.40 -6.21
N SER A 245 -4.06 -10.84 -7.38
CA SER A 245 -4.56 -9.93 -8.41
C SER A 245 -5.79 -9.11 -7.97
N GLU A 246 -6.55 -9.62 -6.99
CA GLU A 246 -7.79 -9.02 -6.48
C GLU A 246 -7.58 -8.26 -5.16
N ILE A 247 -6.49 -8.52 -4.46
CA ILE A 247 -6.09 -7.86 -3.21
C ILE A 247 -5.39 -6.54 -3.51
N ILE A 248 -5.66 -5.47 -2.74
CA ILE A 248 -4.87 -4.23 -2.81
C ILE A 248 -3.49 -4.49 -2.22
N HIS A 249 -3.42 -4.77 -0.92
CA HIS A 249 -2.18 -5.06 -0.22
C HIS A 249 -2.29 -6.26 0.72
N ILE A 250 -1.16 -6.97 0.86
CA ILE A 250 -0.87 -7.89 1.97
C ILE A 250 0.21 -7.24 2.83
N LEU A 251 -0.13 -6.88 4.06
CA LEU A 251 0.73 -6.16 4.98
C LEU A 251 1.24 -7.15 6.04
N LEU A 252 2.56 -7.26 6.12
CA LEU A 252 3.25 -8.16 7.03
C LEU A 252 3.66 -7.41 8.30
N ASP A 253 3.52 -8.06 9.45
CA ASP A 253 3.97 -7.51 10.73
C ASP A 253 5.39 -7.98 11.09
N THR A 254 6.07 -7.21 11.94
CA THR A 254 7.45 -7.49 12.35
C THR A 254 7.63 -8.84 13.06
N PHE A 255 6.62 -9.31 13.80
CA PHE A 255 6.67 -10.47 14.68
C PHE A 255 6.07 -11.74 14.07
N SER A 256 5.67 -11.69 12.79
CA SER A 256 4.93 -12.75 12.12
C SER A 256 3.66 -13.20 12.86
N THR A 257 3.00 -12.31 13.62
CA THR A 257 1.83 -12.67 14.45
C THR A 257 0.49 -12.34 13.80
N SER A 258 0.49 -11.49 12.78
CA SER A 258 -0.70 -10.98 12.12
C SER A 258 -0.42 -10.77 10.64
N ILE A 259 -1.48 -10.83 9.85
CA ILE A 259 -1.47 -10.37 8.47
C ILE A 259 -2.68 -9.47 8.29
N ARG A 260 -2.45 -8.32 7.65
CA ARG A 260 -3.52 -7.41 7.26
C ARG A 260 -3.66 -7.46 5.75
N VAL A 261 -4.84 -7.77 5.25
CA VAL A 261 -5.16 -7.87 3.82
C VAL A 261 -6.25 -6.86 3.50
N THR A 262 -6.06 -6.12 2.42
CA THR A 262 -7.00 -5.06 2.01
C THR A 262 -7.64 -5.42 0.68
N LEU A 263 -8.97 -5.36 0.62
CA LEU A 263 -9.77 -5.81 -0.52
C LEU A 263 -10.67 -4.68 -0.99
N PRO A 264 -10.71 -4.35 -2.29
CA PRO A 264 -11.58 -3.28 -2.78
C PRO A 264 -13.04 -3.76 -2.73
N ALA A 265 -13.92 -2.98 -2.12
CA ALA A 265 -15.32 -3.37 -1.88
C ALA A 265 -16.11 -3.59 -3.19
N VAL A 266 -15.68 -2.96 -4.30
CA VAL A 266 -16.21 -3.15 -5.65
C VAL A 266 -16.11 -4.60 -6.18
N LEU A 267 -15.37 -5.49 -5.53
CA LEU A 267 -15.40 -6.93 -5.85
C LEU A 267 -16.74 -7.59 -5.51
N GLY A 268 -17.51 -6.98 -4.61
CA GLY A 268 -18.75 -7.55 -4.08
C GLY A 268 -18.50 -8.51 -2.92
N SER A 269 -19.43 -8.52 -1.97
CA SER A 269 -19.37 -9.25 -0.70
C SER A 269 -19.15 -10.75 -0.90
N ILE A 270 -19.83 -11.37 -1.86
CA ILE A 270 -19.67 -12.79 -2.20
C ILE A 270 -18.19 -13.10 -2.49
N ARG A 271 -17.55 -12.31 -3.35
CA ARG A 271 -16.16 -12.55 -3.74
C ARG A 271 -15.18 -12.21 -2.62
N VAL A 272 -15.44 -11.14 -1.87
CA VAL A 272 -14.63 -10.76 -0.70
C VAL A 272 -14.65 -11.89 0.33
N ILE A 273 -15.81 -12.44 0.64
CA ILE A 273 -15.99 -13.58 1.55
C ILE A 273 -15.21 -14.81 1.06
N GLU A 274 -15.31 -15.17 -0.22
CA GLU A 274 -14.54 -16.29 -0.80
C GLU A 274 -13.02 -16.11 -0.65
N ILE A 275 -12.53 -14.88 -0.79
CA ILE A 275 -11.11 -14.57 -0.62
C ILE A 275 -10.73 -14.72 0.85
N ILE A 276 -11.50 -14.15 1.77
CA ILE A 276 -11.22 -14.24 3.22
C ILE A 276 -11.22 -15.69 3.68
N ASP A 277 -12.18 -16.52 3.25
CA ASP A 277 -12.20 -17.95 3.58
C ASP A 277 -10.91 -18.67 3.13
N LYS A 278 -10.38 -18.33 1.96
CA LYS A 278 -9.11 -18.90 1.47
C LYS A 278 -7.89 -18.38 2.23
N LEU A 279 -7.91 -17.11 2.67
CA LEU A 279 -6.86 -16.55 3.53
C LEU A 279 -6.84 -17.24 4.90
N ILE A 280 -8.02 -17.52 5.47
CA ILE A 280 -8.17 -18.27 6.72
C ILE A 280 -7.62 -19.68 6.53
N HIS A 281 -8.02 -20.38 5.47
CA HIS A 281 -7.51 -21.72 5.20
C HIS A 281 -5.99 -21.75 5.00
N ALA A 282 -5.43 -20.77 4.28
CA ALA A 282 -3.98 -20.63 4.14
C ALA A 282 -3.30 -20.33 5.48
N THR A 283 -3.94 -19.55 6.36
CA THR A 283 -3.45 -19.30 7.72
C THR A 283 -3.32 -20.63 8.48
N GLU A 284 -4.39 -21.41 8.55
CA GLU A 284 -4.40 -22.71 9.24
C GLU A 284 -3.28 -23.64 8.76
N ASN A 285 -3.01 -23.66 7.45
CA ASN A 285 -1.98 -24.50 6.84
C ASN A 285 -0.55 -23.99 7.00
N THR A 286 -0.36 -22.72 7.37
CA THR A 286 0.97 -22.06 7.41
C THR A 286 1.35 -21.55 8.79
N MET A 287 0.51 -21.79 9.79
CA MET A 287 0.83 -21.55 11.19
C MET A 287 1.94 -22.47 11.66
N THR A 288 2.96 -21.88 12.28
CA THR A 288 4.10 -22.59 12.86
C THR A 288 4.26 -22.22 14.33
N ILE A 289 5.05 -23.01 15.07
CA ILE A 289 5.43 -22.66 16.43
C ILE A 289 6.28 -21.39 16.39
N SER A 290 5.98 -20.44 17.27
CA SER A 290 6.69 -19.17 17.35
C SER A 290 8.18 -19.42 17.64
N LYS A 291 9.02 -18.71 16.89
CA LYS A 291 10.46 -18.61 17.12
C LYS A 291 10.76 -17.20 17.60
N MET A 292 11.85 -17.03 18.35
CA MET A 292 12.28 -15.69 18.72
C MET A 292 12.66 -14.91 17.45
N ILE A 293 11.96 -13.82 17.19
CA ILE A 293 12.25 -12.92 16.06
C ILE A 293 12.96 -11.69 16.62
N ASN A 294 14.14 -11.39 16.09
CA ASN A 294 14.81 -10.14 16.34
C ASN A 294 14.24 -9.07 15.38
N ALA A 295 13.60 -8.05 15.93
CA ALA A 295 13.04 -6.95 15.14
C ALA A 295 14.12 -6.19 14.34
N ASP A 296 15.35 -6.16 14.84
CA ASP A 296 16.47 -5.45 14.21
C ASP A 296 17.04 -6.20 12.99
N ASP A 297 16.76 -7.48 12.83
CA ASP A 297 17.28 -8.27 11.69
C ASP A 297 16.57 -7.95 10.37
N LEU A 298 15.43 -7.24 10.44
CA LEU A 298 14.62 -6.81 9.31
C LEU A 298 14.23 -7.95 8.38
N SER A 299 14.10 -9.17 8.90
CA SER A 299 13.84 -10.39 8.13
C SER A 299 12.52 -10.29 7.36
N VAL A 300 11.45 -9.83 8.01
CA VAL A 300 10.13 -9.64 7.38
C VAL A 300 10.18 -8.53 6.33
N GLN A 301 10.93 -7.46 6.58
CA GLN A 301 11.10 -6.37 5.62
C GLN A 301 11.81 -6.87 4.35
N LYS A 302 12.92 -7.59 4.51
CA LYS A 302 13.65 -8.21 3.38
C LYS A 302 12.77 -9.18 2.61
N LEU A 303 11.99 -10.00 3.31
CA LEU A 303 11.02 -10.89 2.67
C LEU A 303 10.02 -10.11 1.82
N SER A 304 9.46 -9.00 2.32
CA SER A 304 8.52 -8.19 1.52
C SER A 304 9.14 -7.62 0.25
N GLU A 305 10.43 -7.27 0.27
CA GLU A 305 11.18 -6.73 -0.87
C GLU A 305 11.48 -7.77 -1.95
N GLU A 306 11.41 -9.06 -1.62
CA GLU A 306 11.50 -10.18 -2.58
C GLU A 306 10.16 -10.46 -3.28
N TRP A 307 9.07 -9.91 -2.75
CA TRP A 307 7.73 -10.05 -3.30
C TRP A 307 7.33 -8.81 -4.10
N PRO A 308 6.31 -8.93 -4.96
CA PRO A 308 5.80 -7.80 -5.72
C PRO A 308 5.34 -6.66 -4.80
N GLU A 309 5.27 -5.46 -5.37
CA GLU A 309 4.98 -4.18 -4.72
C GLU A 309 3.69 -4.15 -3.88
N TYR A 310 2.76 -5.09 -4.10
CA TYR A 310 1.55 -5.21 -3.29
C TYR A 310 1.74 -5.98 -1.96
N VAL A 311 2.92 -6.53 -1.69
CA VAL A 311 3.29 -7.13 -0.40
C VAL A 311 4.13 -6.12 0.36
N LEU A 312 3.57 -5.59 1.44
CA LEU A 312 4.16 -4.48 2.19
C LEU A 312 4.80 -4.97 3.48
N GLY A 313 6.06 -4.61 3.67
CA GLY A 313 6.80 -4.86 4.90
C GLY A 313 6.51 -3.84 6.01
N PRO A 314 6.96 -4.10 7.24
CA PRO A 314 6.68 -3.27 8.41
C PRO A 314 7.22 -1.84 8.34
N LYS A 315 8.17 -1.55 7.44
CA LYS A 315 8.72 -0.20 7.26
C LYS A 315 7.99 0.65 6.22
N ASN A 316 7.03 0.09 5.49
CA ASN A 316 6.25 0.88 4.54
C ASN A 316 5.22 1.74 5.31
N PRO A 317 5.17 3.08 5.11
CA PRO A 317 4.18 3.95 5.77
C PRO A 317 2.72 3.51 5.69
N LEU A 318 2.31 2.78 4.65
CA LEU A 318 0.95 2.21 4.54
C LEU A 318 0.68 1.10 5.58
N THR A 319 1.67 0.64 6.33
CA THR A 319 1.50 -0.38 7.38
C THR A 319 1.38 0.19 8.79
N PHE A 320 1.86 1.41 9.03
CA PHE A 320 1.93 1.96 10.40
C PHE A 320 1.54 3.44 10.53
N LEU A 321 1.60 4.26 9.46
CA LEU A 321 1.45 5.71 9.61
C LEU A 321 -0.01 6.07 9.88
N SER A 322 -0.30 6.60 11.06
CA SER A 322 -1.65 6.96 11.50
C SER A 322 -1.83 8.50 11.63
N PRO A 323 -3.08 9.01 11.63
CA PRO A 323 -3.36 10.45 11.71
C PRO A 323 -2.76 11.15 12.95
N ASP A 324 -2.50 10.41 14.03
CA ASP A 324 -1.87 10.88 15.27
C ASP A 324 -0.34 10.89 15.24
N MET A 325 0.28 10.50 14.11
CA MET A 325 1.72 10.56 13.87
C MET A 325 2.08 11.73 12.92
N PRO A 326 2.14 12.98 13.41
CA PRO A 326 2.57 14.10 12.58
C PRO A 326 4.06 13.97 12.25
N CYS A 327 4.38 13.80 10.97
CA CYS A 327 5.76 13.72 10.48
C CYS A 327 5.89 14.39 9.10
N SER A 328 7.12 14.70 8.69
CA SER A 328 7.40 15.00 7.29
C SER A 328 7.52 13.67 6.54
N PHE A 329 6.64 13.46 5.58
CA PHE A 329 6.61 12.22 4.80
C PHE A 329 7.90 12.00 4.00
N PHE A 330 8.41 13.04 3.35
CA PHE A 330 9.63 12.97 2.54
C PHE A 330 10.90 13.34 3.31
N ASN A 331 10.79 13.62 4.62
CA ASN A 331 11.88 14.14 5.46
C ASN A 331 12.56 15.36 4.82
N VAL A 332 11.75 16.29 4.29
CA VAL A 332 12.25 17.56 3.76
C VAL A 332 11.87 18.64 4.76
N LEU A 333 12.85 19.12 5.52
CA LEU A 333 12.63 20.18 6.52
C LEU A 333 11.97 21.37 5.84
N LYS A 334 10.86 21.85 6.43
CA LYS A 334 10.37 23.20 6.16
C LYS A 334 11.43 24.14 6.73
N ASN A 335 12.12 24.87 5.86
CA ASN A 335 12.92 26.00 6.34
C ASN A 335 11.94 26.93 7.07
N GLY A 336 12.23 27.21 8.35
CA GLY A 336 11.39 28.04 9.22
C GLY A 336 11.27 29.46 8.75
#